data_AF-A0A136K4L5-F1
#
_entry.id   AF-A0A136K4L5-F1
#
_cell.length_a   1.000
_cell.length_b   1.000
_cell.length_c   1.000
_cell.angle_alpha   90.00
_cell.angle_beta   90.00
_cell.angle_gamma   90.00
#
_symmetry.space_group_name_H-M   'P 1'
#
loop_
_entity.id
_entity.type
_entity.pdbx_description
1 polymer ?
#
loop_
_entity_poly.entity_id
_entity_poly.type
_entity_poly.pdbx_seq_one_letter_code
_entity_poly.pdbx_strand_id
1 'polypeptide(L)' 'MNPRTVISAAVRKVLGSVTHVVTHESVAALTFDDGPDPEQTPLVLALLEKYKARGTFFFWSGRPRRPIPI' A
#
# COMPACT_ATOMS: atom_id res chain seq x y z
N MET A 1 -18.04 -21.97 -4.17
CA MET A 1 -17.28 -21.24 -3.14
C MET A 1 -17.01 -22.19 -1.98
N ASN A 2 -15.76 -22.34 -1.52
CA ASN A 2 -15.41 -23.36 -0.52
C ASN A 2 -15.67 -22.84 0.91
N PRO A 3 -16.46 -23.54 1.74
CA PRO A 3 -16.79 -23.11 3.11
C PRO A 3 -15.56 -22.90 4.02
N ARG A 4 -14.43 -23.58 3.73
CA ARG A 4 -13.17 -23.40 4.48
C ARG A 4 -12.54 -22.01 4.29
N THR A 5 -12.74 -21.38 3.13
CA THR A 5 -12.22 -20.03 2.82
C THR A 5 -12.98 -18.95 3.59
N VAL A 6 -14.28 -19.16 3.81
CA VAL A 6 -15.16 -18.22 4.51
C VAL A 6 -14.79 -18.12 6.00
N ILE A 7 -14.44 -19.25 6.62
CA ILE A 7 -14.07 -19.32 8.04
C ILE A 7 -12.71 -18.65 8.31
N SER A 8 -11.70 -18.84 7.45
CA SER A 8 -10.41 -18.13 7.53
C SER A 8 -10.57 -16.60 7.39
N ALA A 9 -11.39 -16.16 6.44
CA ALA A 9 -11.64 -14.75 6.18
C ALA A 9 -12.33 -14.04 7.36
N ALA A 10 -13.22 -14.73 8.08
CA ALA A 10 -13.90 -14.18 9.25
C ALA A 10 -12.96 -14.05 10.46
N VAL A 11 -12.06 -15.02 10.68
CA VAL A 11 -11.10 -15.02 11.81
C VAL A 11 -10.04 -13.92 11.68
N ARG A 12 -9.55 -13.63 10.46
CA ARG A 12 -8.62 -12.52 10.20
C ARG A 12 -9.21 -11.14 10.49
N LYS A 13 -10.53 -11.01 10.33
CA LYS A 13 -11.24 -9.71 10.39
C LYS A 13 -11.42 -9.17 11.81
N VAL A 14 -11.15 -9.99 12.83
CA VAL A 14 -11.42 -9.66 14.23
C VAL A 14 -10.13 -9.42 15.04
N LEU A 15 -8.93 -9.79 14.56
CA LEU A 15 -7.72 -9.84 15.42
C LEU A 15 -6.41 -9.24 14.85
N GLY A 16 -6.32 -8.59 13.68
CA GLY A 16 -5.01 -8.03 13.25
C GLY A 16 -4.91 -7.38 11.87
N SER A 17 -3.70 -7.40 11.29
CA SER A 17 -3.35 -6.72 10.04
C SER A 17 -3.92 -7.41 8.79
N VAL A 18 -4.45 -6.62 7.85
CA VAL A 18 -4.81 -7.10 6.51
C VAL A 18 -3.54 -7.12 5.66
N THR A 19 -3.00 -8.31 5.39
CA THR A 19 -1.83 -8.44 4.51
C THR A 19 -2.19 -8.74 3.06
N HIS A 20 -3.37 -9.33 2.81
CA HIS A 20 -3.83 -9.73 1.47
C HIS A 20 -5.35 -9.84 1.44
N VAL A 21 -5.94 -9.72 0.24
CA VAL A 21 -7.35 -9.96 -0.06
C VAL A 21 -7.49 -10.94 -1.22
N VAL A 22 -8.58 -11.70 -1.26
CA VAL A 22 -8.89 -12.59 -2.37
C VAL A 22 -9.59 -11.78 -3.46
N THR A 23 -9.03 -11.80 -4.67
CA THR A 23 -9.55 -11.11 -5.85
C THR A 23 -9.79 -12.11 -6.98
N HIS A 24 -10.68 -11.75 -7.90
CA HIS A 24 -10.90 -12.51 -9.14
C HIS A 24 -9.91 -12.14 -10.25
N GLU A 25 -9.19 -11.03 -10.08
CA GLU A 25 -8.17 -10.52 -10.99
C GLU A 25 -6.80 -10.64 -10.34
N SER A 26 -5.76 -10.85 -11.16
CA SER A 26 -4.36 -10.86 -10.71
C SER A 26 -3.88 -9.44 -10.44
N VAL A 27 -4.05 -8.98 -9.21
CA VAL A 27 -3.71 -7.61 -8.79
C VAL A 27 -2.80 -7.60 -7.57
N ALA A 28 -2.04 -6.52 -7.41
CA ALA A 28 -1.20 -6.26 -6.24
C ALA A 28 -1.43 -4.82 -5.73
N ALA A 29 -1.27 -4.63 -4.42
CA ALA A 29 -1.28 -3.32 -3.80
C ALA A 29 0.15 -2.93 -3.39
N LEU A 30 0.61 -1.76 -3.85
CA LEU A 30 1.90 -1.20 -3.46
C LEU A 30 1.72 -0.25 -2.28
N THR A 31 2.44 -0.49 -1.18
CA THR A 31 2.41 0.32 0.04
C THR A 31 3.83 0.70 0.44
N PHE A 32 4.03 1.95 0.87
CA PHE A 32 5.33 2.51 1.24
C PHE A 32 5.22 3.17 2.63
N ASP A 33 6.11 2.85 3.57
CA ASP A 33 6.02 3.31 4.97
C ASP A 33 6.85 4.57 5.31
N ASP A 34 7.70 5.03 4.38
CA ASP A 34 8.72 6.07 4.63
C ASP A 34 8.48 7.39 3.88
N GLY A 35 7.24 7.68 3.47
CA GLY A 35 6.93 8.92 2.76
C GLY A 35 6.80 10.15 3.68
N PRO A 36 6.99 11.38 3.18
CA PRO A 36 7.74 11.73 1.98
C PRO A 36 9.24 11.94 2.28
N ASP A 37 10.08 11.06 1.75
CA ASP A 37 11.51 11.31 1.59
C ASP A 37 11.76 12.24 0.38
N PRO A 38 12.52 13.34 0.53
CA PRO A 38 12.70 14.34 -0.53
C PRO A 38 13.51 13.85 -1.74
N GLU A 39 14.33 12.80 -1.59
CA GLU A 39 15.17 12.28 -2.66
C GLU A 39 14.54 11.04 -3.30
N GLN A 40 13.98 10.13 -2.50
CA GLN A 40 13.45 8.85 -2.97
C GLN A 40 12.00 8.94 -3.45
N THR A 41 11.14 9.70 -2.76
CA THR A 41 9.70 9.76 -3.11
C THR A 41 9.47 10.25 -4.54
N PRO A 42 10.15 11.31 -5.04
CA PRO A 42 9.99 11.74 -6.44
C PRO A 42 10.34 10.65 -7.45
N LEU A 43 11.38 9.85 -7.19
CA LEU A 43 11.79 8.75 -8.07
C LEU A 43 10.74 7.64 -8.11
N VAL A 44 10.16 7.29 -6.96
CA VAL A 44 9.07 6.32 -6.88
C VAL A 44 7.81 6.84 -7.59
N LEU A 45 7.45 8.11 -7.40
CA LEU A 45 6.31 8.73 -8.07
C LEU A 45 6.48 8.74 -9.59
N ALA A 46 7.66 9.09 -10.10
CA ALA A 46 7.96 9.06 -11.53
C ALA A 46 7.83 7.64 -12.12
N LEU A 47 8.23 6.60 -11.37
CA LEU A 47 8.03 5.21 -11.78
C LEU A 47 6.55 4.82 -11.79
N LEU A 48 5.81 5.15 -10.73
CA LEU A 48 4.36 4.89 -10.67
C LEU A 48 3.63 5.56 -11.84
N GLU A 49 3.97 6.80 -12.16
CA GLU A 49 3.41 7.53 -13.32
C GLU A 49 3.78 6.86 -14.64
N LYS A 50 5.06 6.55 -14.87
CA LYS A 50 5.55 5.88 -16.08
C LYS A 50 4.81 4.58 -16.37
N TYR A 51 4.53 3.79 -15.34
CA TYR A 51 3.82 2.51 -15.47
C TYR A 51 2.30 2.62 -15.28
N LYS A 52 1.77 3.85 -15.12
CA LYS A 52 0.35 4.12 -14.83
C LYS A 52 -0.18 3.32 -13.64
N ALA A 53 0.69 3.07 -12.66
CA ALA A 53 0.40 2.33 -11.44
C ALA A 53 -0.01 3.28 -10.30
N ARG A 54 -0.59 2.71 -9.24
CA ARG A 54 -0.98 3.43 -8.02
C ARG A 54 -0.21 2.86 -6.83
N GLY A 55 0.10 3.72 -5.86
CA GLY A 55 0.74 3.34 -4.61
C GLY A 55 0.14 4.11 -3.43
N THR A 56 0.17 3.51 -2.24
CA THR A 56 -0.26 4.14 -0.99
C THR A 56 0.96 4.44 -0.12
N PHE A 57 1.09 5.68 0.33
CA PHE A 57 2.19 6.10 1.21
C PHE A 57 1.64 6.30 2.63
N PHE A 58 2.17 5.53 3.58
CA PHE A 58 2.03 5.77 5.00
C PHE A 58 3.19 6.65 5.45
N PHE A 59 2.89 7.65 6.29
CA PHE A 59 3.87 8.60 6.76
C PHE A 59 3.71 8.83 8.26
N TRP A 60 4.83 8.88 8.97
CA TRP A 60 4.84 9.26 10.38
C TRP A 60 4.81 10.78 10.51
N SER A 61 3.89 11.30 11.34
CA SER A 61 3.67 12.74 11.52
C SER A 61 4.87 13.50 12.13
N GLY A 62 5.85 12.79 12.69
CA GLY A 62 7.03 13.36 13.34
C GLY A 62 8.20 13.74 12.42
N ARG A 63 8.17 13.43 11.12
CA ARG A 63 9.21 13.91 10.19
C ARG A 63 8.91 15.35 9.74
N PRO A 64 9.89 16.27 9.77
CA PRO A 64 9.70 17.62 9.24
C PRO A 64 9.27 17.53 7.78
N ARG A 65 8.10 18.08 7.43
CA ARG A 65 7.65 18.16 6.03
C ARG A 65 8.63 19.05 5.26
N ARG A 66 9.51 18.43 4.46
CA ARG A 66 10.22 19.15 3.41
C ARG A 66 9.29 19.22 2.20
N PRO A 67 9.13 20.39 1.54
CA PRO A 67 8.33 20.47 0.33
C PRO A 67 8.88 19.48 -0.70
N ILE A 68 8.02 18.59 -1.19
CA ILE A 68 8.35 17.77 -2.35
C ILE A 68 8.22 18.70 -3.56
N PRO A 69 9.26 18.91 -4.37
CA PRO A 69 9.10 19.57 -5.65
C PRO A 69 8.21 18.66 -6.52
N ILE A 70 7.01 19.14 -6.82
CA ILE A 70 6.08 18.57 -7.81
C ILE A 70 6.44 19.06 -9.20
#